data_AF-A0A0C4E0Q2-F1
#
_entry.id   AF-A0A0C4E0Q2-F1
#
_cell.length_a   1.000
_cell.length_b   1.000
_cell.length_c   1.000
_cell.angle_alpha   90.00
_cell.angle_beta   90.00
_cell.angle_gamma   90.00
#
_symmetry.space_group_name_H-M   'P 1'
#
loop_
_entity.id
_entity.type
_entity.pdbx_description
1 polymer ?
#
loop_
_entity_poly.entity_id
_entity_poly.type
_entity_poly.pdbx_seq_one_letter_code
_entity_poly.pdbx_strand_id
1 'polypeptide(L)' 'MLPRARGGVVAPDLTVFGVAGLSVVDLSIAPMLPGAHTSATVYAMAEKAADIIIRRARRARHAGWT' A
#
# COMPACT_ATOMS: atom_id res chain seq x y z
N MET A 1 0.33 -2.61 -7.98
CA MET A 1 1.63 -2.98 -7.35
C MET A 1 2.26 -4.09 -8.15
N LEU A 2 3.45 -3.84 -8.71
CA LEU A 2 4.19 -4.79 -9.53
C LEU A 2 5.33 -5.43 -8.72
N PRO A 3 5.81 -6.63 -9.11
CA PRO A 3 7.06 -7.16 -8.57
C PRO A 3 8.22 -6.18 -8.77
N ARG A 4 9.16 -6.13 -7.81
CA ARG A 4 10.37 -5.30 -7.90
C ARG A 4 11.17 -5.57 -9.18
N ALA A 5 11.28 -6.84 -9.59
CA ALA A 5 11.94 -7.25 -10.82
C ALA A 5 11.31 -6.69 -12.11
N ARG A 6 10.06 -6.19 -12.03
CA ARG A 6 9.35 -5.53 -13.14
C ARG A 6 9.21 -4.01 -12.93
N GLY A 7 10.11 -3.41 -12.15
CA GLY A 7 10.10 -1.97 -11.86
C GLY A 7 9.11 -1.52 -10.81
N GLY A 8 8.48 -2.44 -10.06
CA GLY A 8 7.60 -2.09 -8.95
C GLY A 8 8.35 -1.44 -7.78
N VAL A 9 7.78 -0.37 -7.22
CA VAL A 9 8.37 0.38 -6.09
C VAL A 9 7.78 -0.05 -4.73
N VAL A 10 6.54 -0.53 -4.75
CA VAL A 10 5.76 -0.84 -3.56
C VAL A 10 5.25 -2.28 -3.61
N ALA A 11 5.37 -2.99 -2.48
CA ALA A 11 4.88 -4.35 -2.30
C ALA A 11 3.36 -4.39 -2.12
N PRO A 12 2.68 -5.55 -2.30
CA PRO A 12 1.22 -5.68 -2.15
C PRO A 12 0.66 -5.26 -0.78
N ASP A 13 1.50 -5.19 0.26
CA ASP A 13 1.15 -4.70 1.60
C ASP A 13 1.42 -3.19 1.78
N LEU A 14 1.62 -2.47 0.67
CA LEU A 14 1.87 -1.04 0.58
C LEU A 14 3.20 -0.58 1.16
N THR A 15 4.12 -1.47 1.49
CA THR A 15 5.48 -1.09 1.92
C THR A 15 6.35 -0.71 0.73
N VAL A 16 7.21 0.29 0.92
CA VAL A 16 8.23 0.65 -0.09
C VAL A 16 9.38 -0.34 -0.02
N PHE A 17 9.77 -0.91 -1.16
CA PHE A 17 10.86 -1.88 -1.16
C PHE A 17 12.19 -1.25 -0.72
N GLY A 18 12.81 -1.83 0.32
CA GLY A 18 14.10 -1.37 0.83
C GLY A 18 14.02 -0.22 1.83
N VAL A 19 12.81 0.18 2.25
CA VAL A 19 12.60 1.21 3.28
C VAL A 19 11.72 0.65 4.40
N ALA A 20 12.20 0.73 5.63
CA ALA A 20 11.45 0.29 6.80
C ALA A 20 10.43 1.36 7.23
N GLY A 21 9.22 0.93 7.62
CA GLY A 21 8.22 1.82 8.22
C GLY A 21 7.53 2.81 7.26
N LEU A 22 7.83 2.76 5.96
CA LEU A 22 7.24 3.65 4.96
C LEU A 22 6.20 2.94 4.09
N SER A 23 5.06 3.59 3.91
CA SER A 23 4.02 3.18 2.96
C SER A 23 3.59 4.33 2.07
N VAL A 24 3.23 4.01 0.82
CA VAL A 24 2.68 4.96 -0.16
C VAL A 24 1.28 4.51 -0.55
N VAL A 25 0.33 5.44 -0.50
CA VAL A 25 -1.09 5.20 -0.81
C VAL A 25 -1.66 6.40 -1.54
N ASP A 26 -1.74 6.28 -2.86
CA ASP A 26 -2.34 7.24 -3.77
C ASP A 26 -2.58 6.55 -5.14
N LEU A 27 -2.83 7.31 -6.21
CA LEU A 27 -2.97 6.72 -7.55
C LEU A 27 -1.65 6.19 -8.13
N SER A 28 -0.48 6.65 -7.65
CA SER A 28 0.84 6.27 -8.20
C SER A 28 1.16 4.78 -8.03
N ILE A 29 0.49 4.09 -7.10
CA ILE A 29 0.69 2.65 -6.87
C ILE A 29 -0.12 1.75 -7.81
N ALA A 30 -1.05 2.33 -8.56
CA ALA A 30 -1.83 1.61 -9.56
C ALA A 30 -0.90 1.18 -10.71
N PRO A 31 -0.80 -0.12 -11.03
CA PRO A 31 0.12 -0.59 -12.06
C PRO A 31 -0.34 -0.22 -13.48
N MET A 32 -1.61 0.16 -13.61
CA MET A 32 -2.26 0.64 -14.82
C MET A 32 -3.39 1.58 -14.40
N LEU A 33 -3.65 2.62 -15.19
CA LEU A 33 -4.75 3.53 -14.92
C LEU A 33 -6.10 2.85 -15.17
N PRO A 34 -7.11 3.09 -14.31
CA PRO A 34 -8.46 2.64 -14.57
C PRO A 34 -9.05 3.40 -15.76
N GLY A 35 -9.86 2.73 -16.58
CA GLY A 35 -10.63 3.35 -17.67
C GLY A 35 -11.85 4.14 -17.18
N ALA A 36 -11.68 4.97 -16.16
CA ALA A 36 -12.74 5.75 -15.52
C ALA A 36 -12.16 6.98 -14.78
N HIS A 37 -13.02 7.88 -14.30
CA HIS A 37 -12.60 8.94 -13.38
C HIS A 37 -11.97 8.35 -12.12
N THR A 38 -10.78 8.85 -11.76
CA THR A 38 -9.91 8.23 -10.75
C THR A 38 -10.39 8.42 -9.33
N SER A 39 -11.30 9.36 -9.06
CA SER A 39 -11.78 9.68 -7.70
C SER A 39 -12.33 8.45 -6.98
N ALA A 40 -13.24 7.71 -7.62
CA ALA A 40 -13.83 6.51 -7.01
C ALA A 40 -12.79 5.39 -6.78
N THR A 41 -11.88 5.19 -7.74
CA THR A 41 -10.80 4.21 -7.61
C THR A 41 -9.86 4.55 -6.46
N VAL A 42 -9.47 5.82 -6.32
CA VAL A 42 -8.60 6.28 -5.25
C VAL A 42 -9.29 6.12 -3.89
N TYR A 43 -10.58 6.42 -3.76
CA TYR A 43 -11.32 6.16 -2.52
C TYR A 43 -11.33 4.67 -2.15
N ALA A 44 -11.65 3.79 -3.09
CA ALA A 44 -11.66 2.35 -2.84
C ALA A 44 -10.25 1.82 -2.46
N MET A 45 -9.21 2.31 -3.13
CA MET A 45 -7.82 1.98 -2.78
C MET A 45 -7.45 2.48 -1.38
N ALA A 46 -7.85 3.69 -1.01
CA ALA A 46 -7.58 4.27 0.31
C ALA A 46 -8.27 3.49 1.44
N GLU A 47 -9.53 3.06 1.25
CA GLU A 47 -10.23 2.22 2.22
C GLU A 47 -9.50 0.89 2.43
N LYS A 48 -9.13 0.21 1.34
CA LYS A 48 -8.40 -1.05 1.43
C LYS A 48 -7.04 -0.86 2.10
N ALA A 49 -6.39 0.27 1.81
CA ALA A 49 -5.10 0.58 2.38
C ALA A 49 -5.15 0.86 3.89
N ALA A 50 -6.18 1.57 4.36
CA ALA A 50 -6.40 1.81 5.77
C ALA A 50 -6.53 0.48 6.54
N ASP A 51 -7.30 -0.49 6.02
CA ASP A 51 -7.43 -1.82 6.61
C ASP A 51 -6.06 -2.54 6.71
N ILE A 52 -5.25 -2.53 5.63
CA ILE A 52 -3.92 -3.15 5.62
C ILE A 52 -3.01 -2.50 6.67
N ILE A 53 -2.94 -1.16 6.71
CA ILE A 53 -2.06 -0.42 7.60
C ILE A 53 -2.47 -0.60 9.07
N ILE A 54 -3.77 -0.54 9.37
CA ILE A 54 -4.29 -0.76 10.73
C ILE A 54 -3.97 -2.17 11.20
N ARG A 55 -4.17 -3.20 10.36
CA ARG A 55 -3.83 -4.58 10.70
C ARG A 55 -2.34 -4.77 10.95
N ARG A 56 -1.48 -4.16 10.12
CA ARG A 56 -0.02 -4.17 10.30
C ARG A 56 0.39 -3.48 11.61
N ALA A 57 -0.17 -2.32 11.91
CA ALA A 57 0.10 -1.58 13.14
C ALA A 57 -0.32 -2.37 14.39
N ARG A 58 -1.50 -3.02 14.36
CA ARG A 58 -1.95 -3.90 15.46
C ARG A 58 -0.97 -5.06 15.68
N ARG A 59 -0.53 -5.73 14.61
CA ARG A 59 0.47 -6.81 14.71
C ARG A 59 1.78 -6.33 15.31
N ALA A 60 2.28 -5.18 14.88
CA ALA A 60 3.50 -4.58 15.43
C ALA A 60 3.37 -4.30 16.94
N ARG A 61 2.21 -3.81 17.40
CA ARG A 61 1.95 -3.60 18.84
C ARG A 61 1.94 -4.90 19.65
N HIS A 62 1.47 -6.00 19.07
CA HIS A 62 1.45 -7.31 19.73
C HIS A 62 2.79 -8.07 19.65
N ALA A 63 3.65 -7.74 18.68
CA ALA A 63 4.94 -8.37 18.47
C ALA A 63 6.06 -7.85 19.42
N GLY A 64 5.70 -7.14 20.49
CA GLY A 64 6.63 -6.69 21.52
C GLY A 64 7.20 -5.30 21.25
N TRP A 65 6.41 -4.27 21.55
CA TRP A 65 6.96 -3.10 22.23
C TRP A 65 7.01 -3.45 23.73
N THR A 66 8.01 -4.26 24.08
CA THR A 66 8.57 -4.48 25.42
C THR A 66 10.08 -4.54 25.24
#